data_AF-A0A933K9M2-F1
#
_entry.id   AF-A0A933K9M2-F1
#
_cell.length_a   1.000
_cell.length_b   1.000
_cell.length_c   1.000
_cell.angle_alpha   90.00
_cell.angle_beta   90.00
_cell.angle_gamma   90.00
#
_symmetry.space_group_name_H-M   'P 1'
#
loop_
_entity.id
_entity.type
_entity.pdbx_description
1 polymer ?
#
loop_
_entity_poly.entity_id
_entity_poly.type
_entity_poly.pdbx_seq_one_letter_code
_entity_poly.pdbx_strand_id
1 'polypeptide(L)' 'MQRHPYRDLVRWKNDPRRKPLVLLGIRQVGKTWLLKEFGRREFEDCAYFNLEEDPTLAALFQGPRFRSARSRSSLFGL' A
#
# COMPACT_ATOMS: atom_id res chain seq x y z
N MET A 1 -4.04 -1.06 26.87
CA MET A 1 -3.15 -0.36 25.91
C MET A 1 -3.94 -0.09 24.63
N GLN A 2 -4.31 1.16 24.35
CA GLN A 2 -5.05 1.50 23.13
C GLN A 2 -4.08 1.60 21.94
N ARG A 3 -4.34 0.84 20.87
CA ARG A 3 -3.61 0.94 19.60
C ARG A 3 -4.10 2.18 18.88
N HIS A 4 -3.25 3.20 18.75
CA HIS A 4 -3.57 4.40 17.97
C HIS A 4 -2.97 4.22 16.57
N PRO A 5 -3.77 4.05 15.51
CA PRO A 5 -3.28 3.70 14.17
C PRO A 5 -2.17 4.63 13.66
N TYR A 6 -2.27 5.92 13.98
CA TYR A 6 -1.24 6.91 13.62
C TYR A 6 0.13 6.61 14.26
N ARG A 7 0.16 6.18 15.53
CA ARG A 7 1.43 5.87 16.22
C ARG A 7 2.11 4.65 15.60
N ASP A 8 1.34 3.69 15.12
CA ASP A 8 1.87 2.52 14.43
C ASP A 8 2.47 2.90 13.06
N LEU A 9 1.88 3.87 12.36
CA LEU A 9 2.44 4.43 11.13
C LEU A 9 3.75 5.20 11.38
N VAL A 10 3.83 5.99 12.44
CA VAL A 10 5.08 6.69 12.83
C VAL A 10 6.17 5.68 13.20
N ARG A 11 5.84 4.62 13.94
CA ARG A 11 6.78 3.53 14.23
C ARG A 11 7.28 2.86 12.96
N TRP A 12 6.38 2.58 12.03
CA TRP A 12 6.74 2.03 10.72
C TRP A 12 7.65 2.95 9.91
N LYS A 13 7.40 4.27 9.89
CA LYS A 13 8.27 5.25 9.20
C LYS A 13 9.69 5.22 9.75
N ASN A 14 9.82 5.17 11.07
CA ASN A 14 11.10 5.26 11.76
C ASN A 14 11.89 3.94 11.77
N ASP A 15 11.33 2.85 11.27
CA ASP A 15 12.04 1.58 11.13
C ASP A 15 12.98 1.62 9.91
N PRO A 16 14.31 1.51 10.09
CA PRO A 16 15.26 1.52 8.97
C PRO A 16 15.12 0.31 8.04
N ARG A 17 14.43 -0.74 8.46
CA ARG A 17 14.14 -1.96 7.68
C ARG A 17 12.66 -2.06 7.30
N ARG A 18 11.93 -0.94 7.28
CA ARG A 18 10.50 -0.91 6.97
C ARG A 18 10.20 -1.58 5.62
N LYS A 19 9.26 -2.52 5.64
CA LYS A 19 8.69 -3.13 4.43
C LYS A 19 7.50 -2.29 3.95
N PRO A 20 7.06 -2.42 2.69
CA PRO A 20 5.81 -1.83 2.23
C PRO A 20 4.65 -2.20 3.17
N LEU A 21 3.82 -1.22 3.52
CA LEU A 21 2.72 -1.40 4.47
C LEU A 21 1.39 -1.54 3.73
N VAL A 22 0.59 -2.51 4.14
CA VAL A 22 -0.77 -2.74 3.61
C VAL A 22 -1.78 -2.49 4.73
N LEU A 23 -2.62 -1.45 4.62
CA LEU A 23 -3.74 -1.25 5.53
C LEU A 23 -4.96 -2.02 5.05
N LEU A 24 -5.31 -3.08 5.78
CA LEU A 24 -6.53 -3.84 5.54
C LEU A 24 -7.66 -3.40 6.49
N GLY A 25 -8.90 -3.65 6.08
CA GLY A 25 -10.09 -3.57 6.93
C GLY A 25 -11.32 -3.04 6.20
N ILE A 26 -12.36 -2.76 6.97
CA ILE A 26 -13.69 -2.38 6.46
C ILE A 26 -13.62 -1.06 5.68
N ARG A 27 -14.44 -0.96 4.61
CA ARG A 27 -14.64 0.28 3.86
C ARG A 27 -15.17 1.39 4.78
N GLN A 28 -14.89 2.65 4.45
CA GLN A 28 -15.42 3.85 5.14
C GLN A 28 -14.94 4.13 6.58
N VAL A 29 -13.99 3.37 7.13
CA VAL A 29 -13.43 3.64 8.48
C VAL A 29 -12.34 4.73 8.52
N GLY A 30 -12.21 5.54 7.46
CA GLY A 30 -11.26 6.65 7.40
C GLY A 30 -9.80 6.29 7.08
N LYS A 31 -9.53 5.08 6.56
CA LYS A 31 -8.14 4.64 6.22
C LYS A 31 -7.44 5.58 5.23
N THR A 32 -8.16 6.01 4.19
CA THR A 32 -7.65 6.95 3.18
C THR A 32 -7.27 8.27 3.81
N TRP A 33 -8.13 8.81 4.69
CA TRP A 33 -7.86 10.06 5.38
C TRP A 33 -6.63 9.94 6.29
N LEU A 34 -6.54 8.86 7.07
CA LEU A 34 -5.40 8.59 7.94
C LEU A 34 -4.08 8.57 7.17
N LEU A 35 -4.03 7.88 6.02
CA LEU A 35 -2.83 7.79 5.19
C LEU A 35 -2.47 9.13 4.53
N LYS A 36 -3.46 9.88 4.03
CA LYS A 36 -3.23 11.21 3.45
C LYS A 36 -2.68 12.17 4.50
N GLU A 37 -3.27 12.21 5.69
CA GLU A 37 -2.85 13.09 6.76
C GLU A 37 -1.48 12.69 7.34
N PHE A 38 -1.22 11.38 7.46
CA PHE A 38 0.08 10.86 7.82
C PHE A 38 1.16 11.26 6.80
N GLY A 39 0.90 11.06 5.50
CA GLY A 39 1.80 11.47 4.43
C GLY A 39 2.17 12.95 4.51
N ARG A 40 1.13 13.81 4.58
CA ARG A 40 1.27 15.28 4.66
C ARG A 40 2.07 15.76 5.88
N ARG A 41 1.96 15.08 7.02
CA ARG A 41 2.63 15.49 8.27
C ARG A 41 4.06 14.97 8.40
N GLU A 42 4.32 13.79 7.85
CA GLU A 42 5.53 13.02 8.17
C GLU A 42 6.56 13.01 7.05
N PHE A 43 6.20 13.42 5.84
CA PHE A 43 7.06 13.48 4.67
C PHE A 43 6.96 14.86 4.02
N GLU A 44 8.08 15.34 3.48
CA GLU A 44 8.14 16.59 2.70
C GLU A 44 7.33 16.45 1.41
N ASP A 45 7.54 15.33 0.70
CA ASP A 45 6.83 15.00 -0.53
C ASP A 45 6.03 13.71 -0.39
N CYS A 46 4.81 13.71 -0.95
CA CYS A 46 3.93 12.55 -0.99
C CYS A 46 3.18 12.46 -2.33
N ALA A 47 3.28 11.31 -2.98
CA ALA A 47 2.48 10.98 -4.16
C ALA A 47 1.31 10.07 -3.76
N TYR A 48 0.10 10.47 -4.16
CA TYR A 48 -1.13 9.70 -3.94
C TYR A 48 -1.67 9.19 -5.27
N PHE A 49 -1.98 7.90 -5.32
CA PHE A 49 -2.50 7.23 -6.51
C PHE A 49 -3.81 6.53 -6.17
N ASN A 50 -4.86 6.79 -6.95
CA ASN A 50 -6.12 6.06 -6.86
C ASN A 50 -6.36 5.27 -8.15
N LEU A 51 -6.14 3.94 -8.07
CA LEU A 51 -6.26 3.06 -9.23
C LEU A 51 -7.71 2.74 -9.61
N GLU A 52 -8.69 3.03 -8.74
CA GLU A 52 -10.11 2.87 -9.08
C GLU A 52 -10.64 4.06 -9.88
N GLU A 53 -10.12 5.26 -9.61
CA GLU A 53 -10.58 6.51 -10.25
C GLU A 53 -9.83 6.86 -11.54
N ASP A 54 -8.61 6.32 -11.73
CA ASP A 54 -7.78 6.57 -12.93
C ASP A 54 -7.54 5.27 -13.72
N PRO A 55 -8.37 4.98 -14.74
CA PRO A 55 -8.23 3.80 -15.58
C PRO A 55 -6.92 3.76 -16.37
N THR A 56 -6.38 4.92 -16.74
CA THR A 56 -5.12 5.01 -17.49
C THR A 56 -3.95 4.62 -16.60
N LEU A 57 -3.94 5.10 -15.36
CA LEU A 57 -2.96 4.69 -14.35
C LEU A 57 -3.08 3.19 -14.04
N ALA A 58 -4.29 2.66 -13.91
CA ALA A 58 -4.52 1.24 -13.70
C ALA A 58 -3.96 0.39 -14.86
N ALA A 59 -4.08 0.86 -16.11
CA ALA A 59 -3.56 0.16 -17.29
C ALA A 59 -2.03 0.03 -17.28
N LEU A 60 -1.29 0.98 -16.69
CA LEU A 60 0.18 0.91 -16.58
C LEU A 60 0.64 -0.33 -15.80
N PHE A 61 -0.18 -0.83 -14.87
CA PHE A 61 0.14 -2.00 -14.05
C PHE A 61 -0.32 -3.34 -14.65
N GLN A 62 -0.99 -3.35 -15.81
CA GLN A 62 -1.51 -4.56 -16.47
C GLN A 62 -0.59 -5.09 -17.60
N GLY A 63 0.45 -4.34 -17.96
CA GLY A 63 1.42 -4.70 -19.00
C GLY A 63 2.23 -5.97 -18.69
N PRO A 64 2.86 -6.60 -19.71
CA PRO A 64 3.61 -7.86 -19.56
C PRO A 64 4.76 -7.81 -18.54
N ARG A 65 5.27 -6.61 -18.22
CA ARG A 65 6.34 -6.38 -17.23
C ARG A 65 5.91 -6.65 -15.78
N PHE A 66 4.63 -6.53 -15.43
CA PHE A 66 4.14 -6.74 -14.06
C PHE A 66 3.56 -8.14 -13.82
N ARG A 67 3.46 -8.97 -14.87
CA ARG A 67 2.94 -10.35 -14.78
C ARG A 67 3.95 -11.39 -14.26
N SER A 68 5.21 -11.01 -14.00
CA SER A 68 6.26 -11.96 -13.60
C SER A 68 6.22 -12.40 -12.12
N ALA A 69 5.33 -11.85 -11.29
CA ALA A 69 5.19 -12.25 -9.89
C ALA A 69 4.24 -13.46 -9.66
N ARG A 70 3.84 -14.18 -10.71
CA ARG A 70 3.24 -15.51 -10.52
C ARG A 70 4.38 -16.53 -10.43
N SER A 71 4.69 -16.91 -9.19
CA SER A 71 5.47 -18.11 -8.90
C SER A 71 5.02 -19.23 -9.81
N ARG A 72 5.91 -19.69 -10.70
CA ARG A 72 5.75 -20.97 -11.38
C ARG A 72 5.95 -22.05 -10.32
N SER A 73 4.93 -22.34 -9.52
CA SER A 73 4.79 -23.64 -8.87
C SER A 73 4.38 -24.65 -9.93
N SER A 74 5.34 -24.99 -10.79
CA SER A 74 5.32 -26.16 -11.66
C SER A 74 5.76 -27.36 -10.83
N LEU A 75 4.93 -27.82 -9.92
CA LEU A 75 5.09 -29.10 -9.23
C LEU A 75 3.72 -29.57 -8.72
N PHE A 76 2.92 -30.16 -9.61
CA PHE A 76 1.81 -31.10 -9.39
C PHE A 76 1.20 -31.31 -10.78
N GLY A 77 1.20 -32.46 -11.42
CA GLY A 77 1.67 -33.81 -11.13
C GLY A 77 1.64 -34.57 -12.47
N LEU A 78 1.99 -35.85 -12.40
CA LEU A 78 1.85 -36.87 -13.44
C LEU A 78 0.66 -36.68 -14.39
#